data_AF-A0A1T5FWX6-F1
#
_entry.id   AF-A0A1T5FWX6-F1
#
_cell.length_a   1.000
_cell.length_b   1.000
_cell.length_c   1.000
_cell.angle_alpha   90.00
_cell.angle_beta   90.00
_cell.angle_gamma   90.00
#
_symmetry.space_group_name_H-M   'P 1'
#
loop_
_entity.id
_entity.type
_entity.pdbx_description
1 polymer ?
#
loop_
_entity_poly.entity_id
_entity_poly.type
_entity_poly.pdbx_seq_one_letter_code
_entity_poly.pdbx_strand_id
1 'polypeptide(L)'
;MFETLTIYFAKKPVPCFAVIITLLPLTLIFVRKAYLDPSFKLLVFYLLLKFAIDIFMVHSAALQKNNIIYYNLSIPLYYCLISGMFYYKLSGTYSRKIVVYSMLVFSSFCIWEIFNANSNIRDLYNHRAVLYSKTIEGVLINSWILLYFYELIKSLRIPNLLNFPFFWVCSGLLLYYSSFIFIAPALHYTATWSGSLDLGVTRIIPYIFEILSAIMFSVGIYHFSAADYAKQ
;
A
#
# COMPACT_ATOMS: atom_id res chain seq x y z
N MET A 1 -20.15 -3.25 -22.00
CA MET A 1 -18.87 -3.17 -21.25
C MET A 1 -18.75 -1.84 -20.49
N PHE A 2 -18.80 -0.68 -21.16
CA PHE A 2 -18.81 0.63 -20.49
C PHE A 2 -20.00 0.82 -19.53
N GLU A 3 -21.19 0.39 -19.94
CA GLU A 3 -22.42 0.48 -19.14
C GLU A 3 -22.34 -0.30 -17.82
N THR A 4 -21.74 -1.50 -17.84
CA THR A 4 -21.54 -2.31 -16.64
C THR A 4 -20.59 -1.62 -15.66
N LEU A 5 -19.57 -0.93 -16.19
CA LEU A 5 -18.58 -0.22 -15.39
C LEU A 5 -19.18 1.07 -14.79
N THR A 6 -19.96 1.83 -15.56
CA THR A 6 -20.64 3.03 -15.04
C THR A 6 -21.67 2.69 -13.96
N ILE A 7 -22.43 1.60 -14.12
CA ILE A 7 -23.34 1.10 -13.09
C ILE A 7 -22.56 0.69 -11.83
N TYR A 8 -21.41 0.04 -11.97
CA TYR A 8 -20.57 -0.35 -10.84
C TYR A 8 -20.05 0.89 -10.09
N PHE A 9 -19.57 1.91 -10.82
CA PHE A 9 -19.13 3.18 -10.26
C PHE A 9 -20.24 3.89 -9.49
N ALA A 10 -21.47 3.89 -10.01
CA ALA A 10 -22.62 4.48 -9.32
C ALA A 10 -22.97 3.71 -8.03
N LYS A 11 -22.85 2.36 -8.04
CA LYS A 11 -23.16 1.50 -6.88
C LYS A 11 -22.07 1.50 -5.81
N LYS A 12 -20.80 1.64 -6.19
CA LYS A 12 -19.62 1.55 -5.32
C LYS A 12 -18.66 2.73 -5.57
N PRO A 13 -19.07 3.97 -5.24
CA PRO A 13 -18.30 5.16 -5.59
C PRO A 13 -16.98 5.26 -4.82
N VAL A 14 -16.97 4.90 -3.52
CA VAL A 14 -15.78 5.07 -2.66
C VAL A 14 -14.60 4.19 -3.11
N PRO A 15 -14.75 2.87 -3.35
CA PRO A 15 -13.67 2.06 -3.91
C PRO A 15 -13.16 2.58 -5.25
N CYS A 16 -14.06 3.01 -6.14
CA CYS A 16 -13.68 3.54 -7.45
C CYS A 16 -12.88 4.85 -7.32
N PHE A 17 -13.28 5.73 -6.38
CA PHE A 17 -12.56 6.97 -6.11
C PHE A 17 -11.17 6.72 -5.52
N ALA A 18 -11.01 5.70 -4.66
CA ALA A 18 -9.70 5.28 -4.13
C ALA A 18 -8.72 4.87 -5.25
N VAL A 19 -9.22 4.24 -6.32
CA VAL A 19 -8.39 3.95 -7.51
C VAL A 19 -8.00 5.23 -8.24
N ILE A 20 -8.97 6.09 -8.57
CA ILE A 20 -8.73 7.31 -9.35
C ILE A 20 -7.78 8.26 -8.63
N ILE A 21 -7.92 8.42 -7.31
CA ILE A 21 -7.07 9.36 -6.56
C ILE A 21 -5.60 8.96 -6.55
N THR A 22 -5.26 7.71 -6.88
CA THR A 22 -3.87 7.26 -7.07
C THR A 22 -3.18 8.02 -8.22
N LEU A 23 -3.94 8.55 -9.18
CA LEU A 23 -3.41 9.42 -10.26
C LEU A 23 -2.87 10.75 -9.74
N LEU A 24 -3.38 11.27 -8.62
CA LEU A 24 -2.94 12.55 -8.08
C LEU A 24 -1.47 12.54 -7.64
N PRO A 25 -1.01 11.67 -6.72
CA PRO A 25 0.41 11.60 -6.38
C PRO A 25 1.26 11.15 -7.57
N LEU A 26 0.74 10.28 -8.45
CA LEU A 26 1.47 9.82 -9.63
C LEU A 26 1.81 10.99 -10.58
N THR A 27 0.81 11.80 -10.94
CA THR A 27 1.02 12.98 -11.80
C THR A 27 1.94 14.01 -11.15
N LEU A 28 1.78 14.26 -9.84
CA LEU A 28 2.63 15.18 -9.10
C LEU A 28 4.11 14.77 -9.09
N ILE A 29 4.42 13.47 -9.02
CA ILE A 29 5.83 13.01 -9.06
C ILE A 29 6.49 13.43 -10.38
N PHE A 30 5.78 13.28 -11.50
CA PHE A 30 6.31 13.68 -12.81
C PHE A 30 6.45 15.19 -12.94
N VAL A 31 5.43 15.96 -12.52
CA VAL A 31 5.45 17.44 -12.58
C VAL A 31 6.56 18.02 -11.71
N ARG A 32 6.76 17.50 -10.50
CA ARG A 32 7.79 17.96 -9.55
C ARG A 32 9.16 17.32 -9.77
N LYS A 33 9.28 16.41 -10.75
CA LYS A 33 10.48 15.59 -11.00
C LYS A 33 10.99 14.88 -9.74
N ALA A 34 10.08 14.46 -8.85
CA ALA A 34 10.44 13.79 -7.61
C ALA A 34 11.07 12.41 -7.83
N TYR A 35 10.87 11.81 -9.02
CA TYR A 35 11.48 10.54 -9.42
C TYR A 35 13.02 10.55 -9.47
N LEU A 36 13.67 11.72 -9.35
CA LEU A 36 15.12 11.83 -9.22
C LEU A 36 15.63 11.26 -7.90
N ASP A 37 14.84 11.31 -6.83
CA ASP A 37 15.16 10.64 -5.58
C ASP A 37 14.86 9.13 -5.68
N PRO A 38 15.81 8.23 -5.33
CA PRO A 38 15.61 6.79 -5.45
C PRO A 38 14.40 6.24 -4.69
N SER A 39 14.06 6.79 -3.52
CA SER A 39 12.88 6.37 -2.76
C SER A 39 11.59 6.79 -3.46
N PHE A 40 11.54 8.00 -4.02
CA PHE A 40 10.39 8.44 -4.81
C PHE A 40 10.30 7.73 -6.16
N LYS A 41 11.41 7.29 -6.74
CA LYS A 41 11.40 6.41 -7.91
C LYS A 41 10.73 5.06 -7.62
N LEU A 42 11.01 4.46 -6.45
CA LEU A 42 10.29 3.27 -6.00
C LEU A 42 8.80 3.56 -5.73
N LEU A 43 8.48 4.75 -5.20
CA LEU A 43 7.09 5.19 -5.04
C LEU A 43 6.35 5.27 -6.39
N VAL A 44 6.99 5.72 -7.47
CA VAL A 44 6.40 5.70 -8.82
C VAL A 44 6.06 4.28 -9.25
N PHE A 45 7.01 3.35 -9.11
CA PHE A 45 6.76 1.94 -9.46
C PHE A 45 5.63 1.35 -8.62
N TYR A 46 5.58 1.67 -7.33
CA TYR A 46 4.49 1.27 -6.44
C TYR A 46 3.14 1.83 -6.93
N LEU A 47 3.05 3.14 -7.19
CA LEU A 47 1.78 3.77 -7.61
C LEU A 47 1.31 3.28 -8.98
N LEU A 48 2.22 3.06 -9.94
CA LEU A 48 1.88 2.51 -11.25
C LEU A 48 1.37 1.07 -11.15
N LEU A 49 2.10 0.23 -10.42
CA LEU A 49 1.72 -1.16 -10.21
C LEU A 49 0.39 -1.24 -9.46
N LYS A 50 0.22 -0.41 -8.43
CA LYS A 50 -1.02 -0.29 -7.66
C LYS A 50 -2.19 0.11 -8.54
N PHE A 51 -2.05 1.19 -9.29
CA PHE A 51 -3.09 1.67 -10.19
C PHE A 51 -3.50 0.62 -11.23
N ALA A 52 -2.52 -0.08 -11.82
CA ALA A 52 -2.79 -1.16 -12.76
C ALA A 52 -3.59 -2.30 -12.11
N ILE A 53 -3.12 -2.83 -10.97
CA ILE A 53 -3.79 -3.91 -10.24
C ILE A 53 -5.20 -3.50 -9.83
N ASP A 54 -5.37 -2.29 -9.29
CA ASP A 54 -6.67 -1.82 -8.81
C ASP A 54 -7.68 -1.64 -9.94
N ILE A 55 -7.25 -1.14 -11.11
CA ILE A 55 -8.10 -1.09 -12.31
C ILE A 55 -8.53 -2.51 -12.70
N PHE A 56 -7.60 -3.46 -12.76
CA PHE A 56 -7.94 -4.85 -13.09
C PHE A 56 -8.90 -5.47 -12.08
N MET A 57 -8.72 -5.16 -10.80
CA MET A 57 -9.61 -5.62 -9.73
C MET A 57 -11.00 -5.02 -9.85
N VAL A 58 -11.13 -3.70 -10.07
CA VAL A 58 -12.42 -3.02 -10.28
C VAL A 58 -13.10 -3.56 -11.54
N HIS A 59 -12.36 -3.72 -12.63
CA HIS A 59 -12.87 -4.27 -13.88
C HIS A 59 -13.41 -5.70 -13.69
N SER A 60 -12.65 -6.56 -13.02
CA SER A 60 -13.05 -7.94 -12.74
C SER A 60 -14.26 -8.00 -11.79
N ALA A 61 -14.31 -7.13 -10.79
CA ALA A 61 -15.44 -7.03 -9.86
C ALA A 61 -16.72 -6.56 -10.57
N ALA A 62 -16.62 -5.62 -11.52
CA ALA A 62 -17.75 -5.20 -12.35
C ALA A 62 -18.31 -6.34 -13.21
N LEU A 63 -17.45 -7.28 -13.64
CA LEU A 63 -17.83 -8.51 -14.35
C LEU A 63 -18.18 -9.68 -13.42
N GLN A 64 -18.24 -9.47 -12.10
CA GLN A 64 -18.49 -10.50 -11.09
C GLN A 64 -17.50 -11.69 -11.15
N LYS A 65 -16.27 -11.44 -11.60
CA LYS A 65 -15.19 -12.43 -11.62
C LYS A 65 -14.35 -12.32 -10.36
N ASN A 66 -13.90 -13.47 -9.86
CA ASN A 66 -12.96 -13.52 -8.75
C ASN A 66 -11.64 -12.83 -9.15
N ASN A 67 -11.21 -11.86 -8.35
CA ASN A 67 -10.02 -11.04 -8.56
C ASN A 67 -9.00 -11.16 -7.41
N ILE A 68 -9.21 -12.13 -6.51
CA ILE A 68 -8.42 -12.32 -5.29
C ILE A 68 -6.96 -12.68 -5.61
N ILE A 69 -6.69 -13.29 -6.76
CA ILE A 69 -5.31 -13.55 -7.18
C ILE A 69 -4.48 -12.27 -7.30
N TYR A 70 -5.06 -11.19 -7.84
CA TYR A 70 -4.37 -9.91 -7.98
C TYR A 70 -4.06 -9.30 -6.61
N TYR A 71 -5.00 -9.40 -5.67
CA TYR A 71 -4.81 -9.00 -4.28
C TYR A 71 -3.68 -9.78 -3.60
N ASN A 72 -3.65 -11.11 -3.76
CA ASN A 72 -2.63 -11.94 -3.14
C ASN A 72 -1.23 -11.65 -3.70
N LEU A 73 -1.12 -11.44 -5.01
CA LEU A 73 0.15 -11.09 -5.67
C LEU A 73 0.61 -9.66 -5.34
N SER A 74 -0.33 -8.74 -5.09
CA SER A 74 0.01 -7.35 -4.80
C SER A 74 0.72 -7.20 -3.46
N ILE A 75 0.40 -8.02 -2.46
CA ILE A 75 0.97 -7.92 -1.10
C ILE A 75 2.51 -8.00 -1.08
N PRO A 76 3.16 -9.09 -1.58
CA PRO A 76 4.62 -9.15 -1.57
C PRO A 76 5.27 -8.10 -2.47
N LEU A 77 4.62 -7.74 -3.58
CA LEU A 77 5.14 -6.70 -4.49
C LEU A 77 5.13 -5.32 -3.85
N TYR A 78 4.02 -4.94 -3.22
CA TYR A 78 3.88 -3.66 -2.52
C TYR A 78 4.84 -3.58 -1.36
N TYR A 79 4.95 -4.65 -0.56
CA TYR A 79 5.91 -4.72 0.54
C TYR A 79 7.33 -4.48 0.06
N CYS A 80 7.78 -5.19 -0.99
CA CYS A 80 9.13 -5.04 -1.53
C CYS A 80 9.41 -3.61 -2.02
N LEU A 81 8.46 -2.97 -2.71
CA LEU A 81 8.62 -1.60 -3.19
C LEU A 81 8.67 -0.60 -2.05
N ILE A 82 7.74 -0.69 -1.08
CA ILE A 82 7.67 0.24 0.06
C ILE A 82 8.85 0.05 1.00
N SER A 83 9.17 -1.19 1.40
CA SER A 83 10.37 -1.47 2.20
C SER A 83 11.65 -1.03 1.47
N GLY A 84 11.67 -1.10 0.14
CA GLY A 84 12.79 -0.61 -0.67
C GLY A 84 13.00 0.89 -0.53
N MET A 85 11.94 1.66 -0.30
CA MET A 85 12.06 3.09 -0.03
C MET A 85 12.85 3.35 1.26
N PHE A 86 12.65 2.52 2.29
CA PHE A 86 13.37 2.59 3.56
C PHE A 86 14.83 2.16 3.45
N TYR A 87 15.17 1.24 2.54
CA TYR A 87 16.57 0.90 2.26
C TYR A 87 17.40 2.14 1.90
N TYR A 88 16.83 3.05 1.09
CA TYR A 88 17.51 4.28 0.69
C TYR A 88 17.48 5.39 1.76
N LYS A 89 16.50 5.38 2.67
CA LYS A 89 16.35 6.44 3.70
C LYS A 89 17.00 6.12 5.03
N LEU A 90 17.16 4.85 5.38
CA LEU A 90 17.86 4.45 6.60
C LEU A 90 19.37 4.61 6.43
N SER A 91 20.03 5.10 7.48
CA SER A 91 21.47 5.41 7.45
C SER A 91 22.33 4.19 7.81
N GLY A 92 21.87 3.33 8.72
CA GLY A 92 22.62 2.18 9.21
C GLY A 92 22.74 1.05 8.18
N THR A 93 23.97 0.59 7.92
CA THR A 93 24.23 -0.60 7.08
C THR A 93 23.52 -1.84 7.60
N TYR A 94 23.44 -2.00 8.93
CA TYR A 94 22.70 -3.10 9.56
C TYR A 94 21.20 -3.00 9.28
N SER A 95 20.58 -1.84 9.50
CA SER A 95 19.17 -1.60 9.20
C SER A 95 18.83 -1.90 7.74
N ARG A 96 19.68 -1.47 6.79
CA ARG A 96 19.53 -1.77 5.37
C ARG A 96 19.57 -3.27 5.06
N LYS A 97 20.47 -4.02 5.71
CA LYS A 97 20.52 -5.49 5.56
C LYS A 97 19.24 -6.13 6.08
N ILE A 98 18.73 -5.70 7.24
CA ILE A 98 17.47 -6.22 7.79
C ILE A 98 16.32 -5.94 6.83
N VAL A 99 16.25 -4.76 6.23
CA VAL A 99 15.23 -4.44 5.20
C VAL A 99 15.26 -5.48 4.07
N VAL A 100 16.42 -5.76 3.49
CA VAL A 100 16.56 -6.75 2.40
C VAL A 100 16.19 -8.16 2.86
N TYR A 101 16.68 -8.59 4.04
CA TYR A 101 16.31 -9.90 4.59
C TYR A 101 14.80 -10.01 4.83
N SER A 102 14.17 -8.95 5.33
CA SER A 102 12.73 -8.92 5.56
C SER A 102 11.93 -9.07 4.25
N MET A 103 12.39 -8.49 3.14
CA MET A 103 11.76 -8.66 1.82
C MET A 103 11.78 -10.12 1.38
N LEU A 104 12.93 -10.79 1.52
CA LEU A 104 13.10 -12.18 1.12
C LEU A 104 12.25 -13.12 1.99
N VAL A 105 12.32 -12.94 3.31
CA VAL A 105 11.57 -13.76 4.28
C VAL A 105 10.07 -13.54 4.09
N PHE A 106 9.62 -12.28 3.99
CA PHE A 106 8.20 -11.96 3.83
C PHE A 106 7.64 -12.45 2.49
N SER A 107 8.39 -12.29 1.40
CA SER A 107 7.97 -12.81 0.08
C SER A 107 7.84 -14.33 0.10
N SER A 108 8.80 -15.03 0.72
CA SER A 108 8.76 -16.50 0.87
C SER A 108 7.55 -16.93 1.71
N PHE A 109 7.26 -16.20 2.79
CA PHE A 109 6.08 -16.41 3.62
C PHE A 109 4.78 -16.20 2.83
N CYS A 110 4.67 -15.12 2.05
CA CYS A 110 3.48 -14.86 1.22
C CYS A 110 3.25 -15.99 0.21
N ILE A 111 4.32 -16.45 -0.45
CA ILE A 111 4.24 -17.57 -1.39
C ILE A 111 3.71 -18.81 -0.67
N TRP A 112 4.34 -19.20 0.45
CA TRP A 112 3.89 -20.34 1.26
C TRP A 112 2.42 -20.22 1.65
N GLU A 113 1.97 -19.05 2.09
CA GLU A 113 0.58 -18.83 2.49
C GLU A 113 -0.39 -18.96 1.31
N ILE A 114 -0.04 -18.44 0.13
CA ILE A 114 -0.86 -18.56 -1.09
C ILE A 114 -1.08 -20.04 -1.43
N PHE A 115 -0.02 -20.85 -1.42
CA PHE A 115 -0.10 -22.30 -1.67
C PHE A 115 -0.94 -23.03 -0.60
N ASN A 116 -0.83 -22.64 0.67
CA ASN A 116 -1.56 -23.28 1.75
C ASN A 116 -3.06 -22.90 1.75
N ALA A 117 -3.38 -21.64 1.41
CA ALA A 117 -4.76 -21.17 1.33
C ALA A 117 -5.51 -21.70 0.09
N ASN A 118 -4.78 -22.12 -0.95
CA ASN A 118 -5.34 -22.50 -2.26
C ASN A 118 -4.80 -23.86 -2.71
N SER A 119 -5.57 -24.92 -2.46
CA SER A 119 -5.20 -26.29 -2.83
C SER A 119 -4.99 -26.50 -4.34
N ASN A 120 -5.67 -25.71 -5.18
CA ASN A 120 -5.46 -25.69 -6.62
C ASN A 120 -5.28 -24.25 -7.13
N ILE A 121 -4.04 -23.84 -7.35
CA ILE A 121 -3.70 -22.49 -7.85
C ILE A 121 -4.26 -22.23 -9.26
N ARG A 122 -4.49 -23.28 -10.06
CA ARG A 122 -5.07 -23.13 -11.40
C ARG A 122 -6.56 -22.81 -11.36
N ASP A 123 -7.22 -23.05 -10.23
CA ASP A 123 -8.63 -22.69 -10.03
C ASP A 123 -8.75 -21.22 -9.62
N LEU A 124 -8.73 -20.34 -10.62
CA LEU A 124 -8.86 -18.90 -10.44
C LEU A 124 -10.27 -18.48 -9.95
N TYR A 125 -11.28 -19.33 -10.08
CA TYR A 125 -12.65 -19.01 -9.66
C TYR A 125 -12.82 -19.16 -8.15
N ASN A 126 -12.21 -20.20 -7.55
CA ASN A 126 -12.32 -20.48 -6.12
C ASN A 126 -11.12 -19.99 -5.30
N HIS A 127 -10.28 -19.12 -5.87
CA HIS A 127 -9.13 -18.57 -5.18
C HIS A 127 -9.54 -17.79 -3.93
N ARG A 128 -8.90 -18.09 -2.80
CA ARG A 128 -9.12 -17.50 -1.48
C ARG A 128 -8.04 -16.49 -1.13
N ALA A 129 -8.42 -15.50 -0.32
CA ALA A 129 -7.51 -14.46 0.14
C ALA A 129 -6.57 -15.03 1.20
N VAL A 130 -5.32 -14.55 1.20
CA VAL A 130 -4.37 -14.81 2.28
C VAL A 130 -4.87 -14.20 3.60
N LEU A 131 -4.67 -14.91 4.71
CA LEU A 131 -5.24 -14.58 6.02
C LEU A 131 -4.31 -13.67 6.84
N TYR A 132 -3.01 -13.94 6.80
CA TYR A 132 -2.01 -13.35 7.68
C TYR A 132 -1.09 -12.36 6.97
N SER A 133 -0.74 -12.62 5.70
CA SER A 133 0.23 -11.81 4.95
C SER A 133 -0.10 -10.31 4.99
N LYS A 134 -1.37 -9.92 4.84
CA LYS A 134 -1.74 -8.49 4.87
C LYS A 134 -1.51 -7.84 6.23
N THR A 135 -1.80 -8.56 7.31
CA THR A 135 -1.60 -8.07 8.68
C THR A 135 -0.10 -7.97 8.98
N ILE A 136 0.67 -8.98 8.61
CA ILE A 136 2.13 -9.01 8.79
C ILE A 136 2.79 -7.90 7.95
N GLU A 137 2.33 -7.66 6.72
CA GLU A 137 2.74 -6.52 5.89
C GLU A 137 2.59 -5.22 6.66
N GLY A 138 1.40 -4.98 7.24
CA GLY A 138 1.12 -3.76 8.00
C GLY A 138 2.01 -3.59 9.23
N VAL A 139 2.24 -4.66 9.99
CA VAL A 139 3.13 -4.64 11.16
C VAL A 139 4.57 -4.32 10.74
N LEU A 140 5.07 -4.94 9.68
CA LEU A 140 6.43 -4.72 9.19
C LEU A 140 6.61 -3.30 8.64
N ILE A 141 5.69 -2.81 7.80
CA ILE A 141 5.73 -1.44 7.28
C ILE A 141 5.66 -0.41 8.41
N ASN A 142 4.77 -0.60 9.38
CA ASN A 142 4.70 0.29 10.54
C ASN A 142 6.00 0.27 11.35
N SER A 143 6.64 -0.90 11.51
CA SER A 143 7.93 -1.01 12.18
C SER A 143 9.03 -0.23 11.45
N TRP A 144 9.05 -0.28 10.12
CA TRP A 144 9.99 0.50 9.30
C TRP A 144 9.77 2.00 9.44
N ILE A 145 8.50 2.44 9.44
CA ILE A 145 8.14 3.84 9.64
C ILE A 145 8.59 4.33 11.03
N LEU A 146 8.32 3.56 12.08
CA LEU A 146 8.72 3.90 13.44
C LEU A 146 10.24 3.96 13.60
N LEU A 147 10.97 2.99 13.03
CA LEU A 147 12.43 3.00 13.00
C LEU A 147 12.97 4.23 12.27
N TYR A 148 12.36 4.58 11.14
CA TYR A 148 12.73 5.76 10.38
C TYR A 148 12.52 7.06 11.16
N PHE A 149 11.36 7.21 11.81
CA PHE A 149 11.08 8.36 12.67
C PHE A 149 12.02 8.42 13.87
N TYR A 150 12.38 7.28 14.45
CA TYR A 150 13.37 7.22 15.52
C TYR A 150 14.76 7.73 15.06
N GLU A 151 15.27 7.28 13.91
CA GLU A 151 16.54 7.79 13.35
C GLU A 151 16.46 9.29 13.05
N LEU A 152 15.33 9.75 12.50
CA LEU A 152 15.10 11.15 12.16
C LEU A 152 15.14 12.04 13.41
N ILE A 153 14.39 11.70 14.46
CA ILE A 153 14.35 12.44 15.73
C ILE A 153 15.74 12.45 16.38
N LYS A 154 16.43 11.30 16.43
CA LYS A 154 17.77 11.20 17.04
C LYS A 154 18.81 12.04 16.32
N SER A 155 18.71 12.16 15.00
CA SER A 155 19.68 12.89 14.19
C SER A 155 19.54 14.42 14.28
N LEU A 156 18.39 14.95 14.73
CA LEU A 156 18.05 16.38 14.75
C LEU A 156 18.35 17.13 13.43
N ARG A 157 18.50 16.41 12.31
CA ARG A 157 19.01 16.94 11.03
C ARG A 157 18.01 17.83 10.30
N ILE A 158 16.71 17.75 10.65
CA ILE A 158 15.65 18.39 9.88
C ILE A 158 15.05 19.52 10.72
N PRO A 159 15.29 20.80 10.36
CA PRO A 159 14.79 21.95 11.11
C PRO A 159 13.27 22.11 11.01
N ASN A 160 12.63 21.57 9.96
CA ASN A 160 11.18 21.56 9.82
C ASN A 160 10.68 20.24 9.20
N LEU A 161 10.15 19.36 10.06
CA LEU A 161 9.56 18.06 9.69
C LEU A 161 8.43 18.17 8.66
N LEU A 162 7.61 19.22 8.74
CA LEU A 162 6.44 19.39 7.87
C LEU A 162 6.82 19.71 6.43
N ASN A 163 8.01 20.25 6.19
CA ASN A 163 8.50 20.51 4.84
C ASN A 163 9.22 19.30 4.23
N PHE A 164 9.39 18.21 5.00
CA PHE A 164 10.14 17.05 4.54
C PHE A 164 9.24 16.08 3.77
N PRO A 165 9.47 15.87 2.46
CA PRO A 165 8.55 15.11 1.59
C PRO A 165 8.25 13.69 2.08
N PHE A 166 9.27 12.97 2.54
CA PHE A 166 9.14 11.57 2.91
C PHE A 166 8.46 11.38 4.28
N PHE A 167 8.39 12.43 5.12
CA PHE A 167 7.59 12.40 6.36
C PHE A 167 6.11 12.20 6.04
N TRP A 168 5.57 12.94 5.08
CA TRP A 168 4.17 12.82 4.66
C TRP A 168 3.87 11.45 4.04
N VAL A 169 4.83 10.89 3.29
CA VAL A 169 4.73 9.52 2.76
C VAL A 169 4.65 8.51 3.90
N CYS A 170 5.54 8.58 4.88
CA CYS A 170 5.50 7.72 6.07
C CYS A 170 4.19 7.87 6.85
N SER A 171 3.70 9.09 7.05
CA SER A 171 2.45 9.33 7.76
C SER A 171 1.24 8.77 7.02
N GLY A 172 1.18 8.91 5.69
CA GLY A 172 0.14 8.31 4.87
C GLY A 172 0.16 6.78 4.91
N LEU A 173 1.34 6.18 4.85
CA LEU A 173 1.51 4.72 4.98
C LEU A 173 1.12 4.24 6.38
N LEU A 174 1.52 4.96 7.43
CA LEU A 174 1.23 4.61 8.83
C LEU A 174 -0.28 4.56 9.07
N LEU A 175 -1.02 5.57 8.61
CA LEU A 175 -2.48 5.61 8.76
C LEU A 175 -3.14 4.46 7.97
N TYR A 176 -2.70 4.24 6.73
CA TYR A 176 -3.23 3.16 5.90
C TYR A 176 -3.00 1.78 6.52
N TYR A 177 -1.75 1.42 6.82
CA TYR A 177 -1.40 0.09 7.32
C TYR A 177 -1.89 -0.14 8.76
N SER A 178 -1.96 0.89 9.59
CA SER A 178 -2.56 0.76 10.93
C SER A 178 -4.05 0.44 10.86
N SER A 179 -4.78 0.98 9.87
CA SER A 179 -6.20 0.66 9.70
C SER A 179 -6.44 -0.84 9.49
N PHE A 180 -5.57 -1.53 8.76
CA PHE A 180 -5.68 -2.98 8.55
C PHE A 180 -5.43 -3.79 9.81
N ILE A 181 -4.55 -3.34 10.70
CA ILE A 181 -4.30 -4.03 11.98
C ILE A 181 -5.57 -4.05 12.83
N PHE A 182 -6.35 -2.97 12.82
CA PHE A 182 -7.61 -2.90 13.56
C PHE A 182 -8.78 -3.59 12.85
N ILE A 183 -8.80 -3.56 11.51
CA ILE A 183 -9.90 -4.10 10.71
C ILE A 183 -9.75 -5.61 10.45
N ALA A 184 -8.53 -6.13 10.36
CA ALA A 184 -8.29 -7.54 10.03
C ALA A 184 -8.94 -8.52 11.03
N PRO A 185 -8.88 -8.32 12.37
CA PRO A 185 -9.60 -9.16 13.32
C PRO A 185 -11.12 -9.13 13.11
N ALA A 186 -11.69 -7.95 12.82
CA ALA A 186 -13.12 -7.81 12.55
C ALA A 186 -13.53 -8.55 11.26
N LEU A 187 -12.74 -8.40 10.18
CA LEU A 187 -12.97 -9.12 8.93
C LEU A 187 -12.88 -10.64 9.12
N HIS A 188 -11.84 -11.11 9.81
CA HIS A 188 -11.67 -12.54 10.11
C HIS A 188 -12.88 -13.09 10.88
N TYR A 189 -13.29 -12.38 11.94
CA TYR A 189 -14.40 -12.79 12.79
C TYR A 189 -15.72 -12.88 12.02
N THR A 190 -16.00 -11.91 11.14
CA THR A 190 -17.19 -11.96 10.27
C THR A 190 -17.13 -13.05 9.20
N ALA A 191 -15.95 -13.44 8.73
CA ALA A 191 -15.80 -14.53 7.76
C ALA A 191 -16.01 -15.91 8.40
N THR A 192 -15.70 -16.05 9.69
CA THR A 192 -15.84 -17.31 10.43
C THR A 192 -17.20 -17.47 11.12
N TRP A 193 -17.95 -16.38 11.32
CA TRP A 193 -19.28 -16.46 11.93
C TRP A 193 -20.32 -16.90 10.88
N SER A 194 -21.07 -17.96 11.17
CA SER A 194 -22.20 -18.47 10.37
C SER A 194 -23.42 -17.52 10.23
N GLY A 195 -23.40 -16.34 10.85
CA GLY A 195 -24.48 -15.36 10.81
C GLY A 195 -24.24 -14.32 9.70
N SER A 196 -25.30 -13.86 9.05
CA SER A 196 -25.23 -12.78 8.05
C SER A 196 -24.97 -11.44 8.75
N LEU A 197 -23.73 -11.16 9.13
CA LEU A 197 -23.32 -9.88 9.69
C LEU A 197 -22.99 -8.94 8.51
N ASP A 198 -23.87 -7.97 8.24
CA ASP A 198 -23.57 -6.94 7.26
C ASP A 198 -22.46 -6.05 7.82
N LEU A 199 -21.26 -6.20 7.26
CA LEU A 199 -20.09 -5.41 7.62
C LEU A 199 -20.27 -3.91 7.33
N GLY A 200 -21.32 -3.50 6.60
CA GLY A 200 -21.73 -2.10 6.46
C GLY A 200 -20.58 -1.15 6.16
N VAL A 201 -20.42 -0.14 7.03
CA VAL A 201 -19.39 0.91 6.93
C VAL A 201 -17.96 0.35 7.04
N THR A 202 -17.75 -0.75 7.78
CA THR A 202 -16.41 -1.35 8.00
C THR A 202 -15.74 -1.78 6.70
N ARG A 203 -16.53 -2.12 5.66
CA ARG A 203 -16.00 -2.42 4.30
C ARG A 203 -15.44 -1.18 3.59
N ILE A 204 -15.87 0.02 3.98
CA ILE A 204 -15.51 1.29 3.34
C ILE A 204 -14.23 1.86 3.96
N ILE A 205 -13.99 1.59 5.25
CA ILE A 205 -12.89 2.17 6.02
C ILE A 205 -11.51 2.01 5.33
N PRO A 206 -11.11 0.83 4.80
CA PRO A 206 -9.81 0.69 4.14
C PRO A 206 -9.63 1.65 2.96
N TYR A 207 -10.69 1.85 2.16
CA TYR A 207 -10.67 2.77 1.02
C TYR A 207 -10.55 4.23 1.44
N ILE A 208 -11.15 4.62 2.57
CA ILE A 208 -11.02 5.98 3.12
C ILE A 208 -9.57 6.24 3.53
N PHE A 209 -8.93 5.29 4.22
CA PHE A 209 -7.53 5.43 4.60
C PHE A 209 -6.59 5.38 3.39
N GLU A 210 -6.96 4.65 2.34
CA GLU A 210 -6.22 4.65 1.07
C GLU A 210 -6.27 6.03 0.39
N ILE A 211 -7.46 6.63 0.33
CA ILE A 211 -7.66 7.99 -0.17
C ILE A 211 -6.81 8.98 0.63
N LEU A 212 -6.87 8.90 1.96
CA LEU A 212 -6.07 9.76 2.84
C LEU A 212 -4.57 9.57 2.61
N SER A 213 -4.12 8.32 2.44
CA SER A 213 -2.72 8.00 2.12
C SER A 213 -2.28 8.66 0.82
N ALA A 214 -3.09 8.56 -0.24
CA ALA A 214 -2.81 9.20 -1.53
C ALA A 214 -2.75 10.73 -1.43
N ILE A 215 -3.61 11.34 -0.62
CA ILE A 215 -3.57 12.79 -0.33
C ILE A 215 -2.27 13.14 0.39
N MET A 216 -1.88 12.39 1.42
CA MET A 216 -0.63 12.66 2.15
C MET A 216 0.60 12.47 1.25
N PHE A 217 0.61 11.47 0.36
CA PHE A 217 1.68 11.33 -0.63
C PHE A 217 1.76 12.57 -1.50
N SER A 218 0.61 13.05 -1.98
CA SER A 218 0.50 14.26 -2.81
C SER A 218 1.06 15.50 -2.10
N VAL A 219 0.74 15.69 -0.81
CA VAL A 219 1.30 16.77 0.02
C VAL A 219 2.83 16.63 0.13
N GLY A 220 3.33 15.44 0.43
CA GLY A 220 4.78 15.18 0.49
C GLY A 220 5.49 15.52 -0.82
N ILE A 221 4.96 15.04 -1.95
CA ILE A 221 5.52 15.28 -3.28
C ILE A 221 5.43 16.76 -3.66
N TYR A 222 4.37 17.47 -3.27
CA TYR A 222 4.24 18.90 -3.53
C TYR A 222 5.36 19.72 -2.87
N HIS A 223 5.78 19.33 -1.66
CA HIS A 223 6.92 19.95 -0.98
C HIS A 223 8.29 19.53 -1.54
N PHE A 224 8.35 18.55 -2.45
CA PHE A 224 9.61 18.16 -3.09
C PHE A 224 10.14 19.30 -3.98
N SER A 225 11.44 19.59 -3.82
CA SER A 225 12.21 20.56 -4.59
C SER A 225 13.53 19.93 -5.02
N ALA A 226 13.75 19.82 -6.33
CA ALA A 226 14.97 19.23 -6.89
C ALA A 226 16.24 20.04 -6.55
N ALA A 227 16.09 21.35 -6.33
CA ALA A 227 17.19 22.25 -6.01
C ALA A 227 17.74 22.06 -4.59
N ASP A 228 16.90 21.61 -3.67
CA ASP A 228 17.27 21.40 -2.26
C ASP A 228 17.84 20.00 -2.03
N TYR A 229 17.42 19.01 -2.83
CA TYR A 229 17.88 17.63 -2.72
C TYR A 229 19.26 17.37 -3.33
N ALA A 230 19.68 18.16 -4.34
CA ALA A 230 21.02 18.04 -4.94
C ALA A 230 22.16 18.52 -4.03
N LYS A 231 21.84 19.07 -2.84
CA LYS A 231 22.81 19.62 -1.88
C LYS A 231 23.03 18.74 -0.64
N GLN A 232 22.36 17.60 -0.52
CA GLN A 232 22.51 16.63 0.57
C GLN A 232 23.23 15.38 0.10
#